data_AF-A0A660QTR5-F1
#
_entry.id   AF-A0A660QTR5-F1
#
_cell.length_a   1.000
_cell.length_b   1.000
_cell.length_c   1.000
_cell.angle_alpha   90.00
_cell.angle_beta   90.00
_cell.angle_gamma   90.00
#
_symmetry.space_group_name_H-M   'P 1'
#
loop_
_entity.id
_entity.type
_entity.pdbx_description
1 polymer ?
#
loop_
_entity_poly.entity_id
_entity_poly.type
_entity_poly.pdbx_seq_one_letter_code
_entity_poly.pdbx_strand_id
1 'polypeptide(L)'
;NKGQGVTLGYESISLSVIPWIGFRFICEGENTFFFVDAYGDQREFGIGWFDDTERLLISTETLEFRKKLGNIYLIARFQKGGCYGGFSFPIFW
;
A
#
# COMPACT_ATOMS: atom_id res chain seq x y z
N ASN A 1 -4.26 -15.53 -13.78
CA ASN A 1 -5.43 -14.91 -14.43
C ASN A 1 -5.13 -13.47 -14.78
N LYS A 2 -5.02 -13.14 -16.07
CA LYS A 2 -4.93 -11.74 -16.55
C LYS A 2 -6.34 -11.33 -17.00
N GLY A 3 -6.82 -10.18 -16.54
CA GLY A 3 -8.13 -9.63 -16.89
C GLY A 3 -8.04 -8.12 -17.06
N GLN A 4 -8.94 -7.55 -17.85
CA GLN A 4 -9.10 -6.09 -17.96
C GLN A 4 -10.05 -5.64 -16.85
N GLY A 5 -9.73 -4.52 -16.22
CA GLY A 5 -10.54 -3.93 -15.16
C GLY A 5 -10.90 -2.49 -15.46
N VAL A 6 -11.77 -1.95 -14.62
CA VAL A 6 -12.15 -0.54 -14.60
C VAL A 6 -11.86 0.02 -13.22
N THR A 7 -11.31 1.23 -13.18
CA THR A 7 -11.14 2.00 -11.95
C THR A 7 -12.02 3.23 -12.01
N LEU A 8 -12.83 3.43 -10.99
CA LEU A 8 -13.61 4.63 -10.77
C LEU A 8 -13.04 5.34 -9.55
N GLY A 9 -12.75 6.62 -9.67
CA GLY A 9 -12.31 7.48 -8.58
C GLY A 9 -13.25 8.66 -8.43
N TYR A 10 -13.58 9.01 -7.20
CA TYR A 10 -14.30 10.24 -6.86
C TYR A 10 -13.76 10.80 -5.54
N GLU A 11 -13.21 12.01 -5.60
CA GLU A 11 -12.52 12.65 -4.48
C GLU A 11 -11.46 11.72 -3.86
N SER A 12 -11.59 11.45 -2.57
CA SER A 12 -10.73 10.60 -1.76
C SER A 12 -10.95 9.10 -1.96
N ILE A 13 -11.92 8.68 -2.78
CA ILE A 13 -12.33 7.28 -2.89
C ILE A 13 -11.96 6.75 -4.27
N SER A 14 -11.37 5.57 -4.32
CA SER A 14 -11.20 4.81 -5.56
C SER A 14 -11.68 3.36 -5.41
N LEU A 15 -12.33 2.86 -6.45
CA LEU A 15 -12.76 1.48 -6.59
C LEU A 15 -12.24 0.95 -7.93
N SER A 16 -11.37 -0.05 -7.85
CA SER A 16 -10.89 -0.80 -9.00
C SER A 16 -11.56 -2.17 -9.02
N VAL A 17 -12.12 -2.58 -10.14
CA VAL A 17 -12.77 -3.88 -10.32
C VAL A 17 -12.21 -4.55 -11.54
N ILE A 18 -11.79 -5.81 -11.39
CA ILE A 18 -11.48 -6.70 -12.51
C ILE A 18 -12.57 -7.78 -12.51
N PRO A 19 -13.51 -7.77 -13.47
CA PRO A 19 -14.62 -8.73 -13.51
C PRO A 19 -14.13 -10.17 -13.36
N TRP A 20 -14.83 -10.94 -12.51
CA TRP A 20 -14.54 -12.34 -12.21
C TRP A 20 -13.20 -12.63 -11.51
N ILE A 21 -12.38 -11.60 -11.26
CA ILE A 21 -11.12 -11.73 -10.50
C ILE A 21 -11.27 -11.09 -9.13
N GLY A 22 -11.84 -9.89 -9.04
CA GLY A 22 -11.96 -9.21 -7.77
C GLY A 22 -12.01 -7.69 -7.82
N PHE A 23 -11.76 -7.06 -6.68
CA PHE A 23 -11.78 -5.62 -6.52
C PHE A 23 -10.73 -5.10 -5.53
N ARG A 24 -10.45 -3.81 -5.64
CA ARG A 24 -9.72 -3.01 -4.66
C ARG A 24 -10.51 -1.74 -4.38
N PHE A 25 -10.74 -1.47 -3.12
CA PHE A 25 -11.28 -0.21 -2.64
C PHE A 25 -10.18 0.53 -1.88
N ILE A 26 -10.00 1.83 -2.13
CA ILE A 26 -9.10 2.71 -1.38
C ILE A 26 -9.89 3.97 -0.99
N CYS A 27 -9.68 4.42 0.24
CA CYS A 27 -10.14 5.71 0.73
C CYS A 27 -8.94 6.47 1.32
N GLU A 28 -8.67 7.69 0.85
CA GLU A 28 -7.52 8.52 1.19
C GLU A 28 -7.96 9.76 1.97
N GLY A 29 -7.44 9.94 3.18
CA GLY A 29 -7.45 11.21 3.90
C GLY A 29 -6.19 12.02 3.59
N GLU A 30 -6.03 13.16 4.27
CA GLU A 30 -4.89 14.07 4.06
C GLU A 30 -3.53 13.38 4.26
N ASN A 31 -3.40 12.55 5.29
CA ASN A 31 -2.17 11.79 5.59
C ASN A 31 -2.46 10.32 5.92
N THR A 32 -3.67 9.83 5.62
CA THR A 32 -4.08 8.47 5.95
C THR A 32 -4.68 7.81 4.72
N PHE A 33 -4.62 6.49 4.67
CA PHE A 33 -5.37 5.74 3.68
C PHE A 33 -5.88 4.45 4.30
N PHE A 34 -7.03 4.01 3.82
CA PHE A 34 -7.59 2.71 4.08
C PHE A 34 -7.76 1.98 2.77
N PHE A 35 -7.50 0.68 2.74
CA PHE A 35 -7.75 -0.13 1.57
C PHE A 35 -8.31 -1.51 1.91
N VAL A 36 -9.05 -2.06 0.95
CA VAL A 36 -9.53 -3.43 0.95
C VAL A 36 -9.27 -4.02 -0.43
N ASP A 37 -8.52 -5.11 -0.45
CA ASP A 37 -8.20 -5.90 -1.62
C ASP A 37 -8.83 -7.28 -1.51
N ALA A 38 -9.58 -7.64 -2.55
CA ALA A 38 -10.10 -8.97 -2.73
C ALA A 38 -9.89 -9.39 -4.18
N TYR A 39 -8.73 -9.99 -4.48
CA TYR A 39 -8.39 -10.49 -5.83
C TYR A 39 -8.06 -11.98 -5.79
N GLY A 40 -8.80 -12.79 -6.54
CA GLY A 40 -8.62 -14.25 -6.55
C GLY A 40 -8.73 -14.82 -5.14
N ASP A 41 -7.66 -15.43 -4.65
CA ASP A 41 -7.55 -15.97 -3.29
C ASP A 41 -6.96 -14.98 -2.27
N GLN A 42 -6.44 -13.83 -2.72
CA GLN A 42 -5.88 -12.80 -1.83
C GLN A 42 -7.01 -11.98 -1.20
N ARG A 43 -7.01 -11.90 0.12
CA ARG A 43 -7.88 -11.02 0.91
C ARG A 43 -6.99 -10.22 1.85
N GLU A 44 -6.88 -8.93 1.59
CA GLU A 44 -6.03 -8.04 2.38
C GLU A 44 -6.81 -6.77 2.66
N PHE A 45 -6.73 -6.28 3.89
CA PHE A 45 -7.18 -4.93 4.18
C PHE A 45 -6.15 -4.29 5.08
N GLY A 46 -6.08 -2.96 5.03
CA GLY A 46 -5.12 -2.24 5.84
C GLY A 46 -5.44 -0.77 5.94
N ILE A 47 -4.75 -0.16 6.89
CA ILE A 47 -4.71 1.26 7.09
C ILE A 47 -3.25 1.69 7.06
N GLY A 48 -3.00 2.86 6.51
CA GLY A 48 -1.69 3.47 6.58
C GLY A 48 -1.78 4.94 6.87
N TRP A 49 -0.64 5.47 7.29
CA TRP A 49 -0.39 6.87 7.44
C TRP A 49 0.87 7.21 6.64
N PHE A 50 0.88 8.35 5.98
CA PHE A 50 2.03 8.81 5.20
C PHE A 50 2.16 10.32 5.30
N ASP A 51 3.40 10.78 5.32
CA ASP A 51 3.77 12.16 5.06
C ASP A 51 5.03 12.21 4.19
N ASP A 52 5.63 13.39 4.04
CA ASP A 52 6.85 13.60 3.23
C ASP A 52 8.07 12.81 3.72
N THR A 53 8.04 12.33 4.96
CA THR A 53 9.17 11.74 5.68
C THR A 53 8.91 10.31 6.13
N GLU A 54 7.67 9.93 6.39
CA GLU A 54 7.34 8.70 7.07
C GLU A 54 6.18 8.00 6.37
N ARG A 55 6.19 6.68 6.46
CA ARG A 55 5.07 5.85 6.03
C ARG A 55 4.91 4.70 7.00
N LEU A 56 3.68 4.54 7.46
CA LEU A 56 3.21 3.44 8.27
C LEU A 56 2.14 2.72 7.48
N LEU A 57 2.20 1.40 7.43
CA LEU A 57 1.17 0.57 6.85
C LEU A 57 0.97 -0.64 7.76
N ILE A 58 -0.26 -0.82 8.21
CA ILE A 58 -0.69 -2.00 8.94
C ILE A 58 -1.80 -2.64 8.13
N SER A 59 -1.59 -3.89 7.76
CA SER A 59 -2.57 -4.71 7.04
C SER A 59 -2.60 -6.11 7.63
N THR A 60 -3.55 -6.92 7.18
CA THR A 60 -3.66 -8.33 7.59
C THR A 60 -2.44 -9.18 7.22
N GLU A 61 -1.69 -8.77 6.20
CA GLU A 61 -0.54 -9.53 5.69
C GLU A 61 0.79 -8.85 5.95
N THR A 62 0.80 -7.52 6.06
CA THR A 62 2.01 -6.70 6.09
C THR A 62 1.98 -5.64 7.19
N LEU A 63 3.10 -5.50 7.90
CA LEU A 63 3.45 -4.32 8.70
C LEU A 63 4.65 -3.65 8.04
N GLU A 64 4.51 -2.41 7.58
CA GLU A 64 5.59 -1.62 6.97
C GLU A 64 5.79 -0.31 7.74
N PHE A 65 7.05 0.00 8.01
CA PHE A 65 7.53 1.24 8.57
C PHE A 65 8.60 1.79 7.63
N ARG A 66 8.46 3.04 7.22
CA ARG A 66 9.49 3.79 6.48
C ARG A 66 9.68 5.14 7.14
N LYS A 67 10.94 5.56 7.28
CA LYS A 67 11.30 6.87 7.84
C LYS A 67 12.48 7.49 7.11
N LYS A 68 12.36 8.75 6.75
CA LYS A 68 13.39 9.56 6.10
C LYS A 68 14.28 10.19 7.17
N LEU A 69 15.58 10.00 7.02
CA LEU A 69 16.64 10.63 7.80
C LEU A 69 17.59 11.32 6.83
N GLY A 70 17.42 12.63 6.66
CA GLY A 70 18.11 13.39 5.61
C GLY A 70 17.72 12.90 4.21
N ASN A 71 18.68 12.38 3.46
CA ASN A 71 18.47 11.83 2.11
C ASN A 71 18.32 10.30 2.09
N ILE A 72 18.27 9.65 3.25
CA ILE A 72 18.20 8.19 3.37
C ILE A 72 16.83 7.81 3.93
N TYR A 73 16.21 6.78 3.38
CA TYR A 73 15.01 6.16 3.94
C TYR A 73 15.37 4.85 4.63
N LEU A 74 15.05 4.75 5.92
CA LEU A 74 14.98 3.48 6.64
C LEU A 74 13.68 2.79 6.29
N ILE A 75 13.71 1.50 6.00
CA ILE A 75 12.54 0.70 5.69
C ILE A 75 12.61 -0.59 6.51
N ALA A 76 11.52 -0.91 7.20
CA ALA A 76 11.28 -2.21 7.82
C ALA A 76 9.92 -2.72 7.36
N ARG A 77 9.88 -3.93 6.81
CA ARG A 77 8.66 -4.57 6.33
C ARG A 77 8.60 -6.01 6.85
N PHE A 78 7.51 -6.33 7.51
CA PHE A 78 7.21 -7.65 8.03
C PHE A 78 6.00 -8.18 7.28
N GLN A 79 6.15 -9.33 6.62
CA GLN A 79 5.07 -9.97 5.89
C GLN A 79 5.02 -11.45 6.25
N LYS A 80 3.86 -12.09 6.14
CA LYS A 80 3.81 -13.55 6.25
C LYS A 80 4.76 -14.17 5.22
N GLY A 81 5.77 -14.90 5.70
CA GLY A 81 6.81 -15.51 4.86
C GLY A 81 8.16 -14.78 4.86
N GLY A 82 8.31 -13.64 5.53
CA GLY A 82 9.64 -13.02 5.70
C GLY A 82 9.63 -11.62 6.31
N CYS A 83 10.82 -11.22 6.79
CA CYS A 83 11.09 -9.84 7.18
C CYS A 83 12.18 -9.26 6.29
N TYR A 84 12.01 -7.99 5.91
CA TYR A 84 12.98 -7.22 5.15
C TYR A 84 13.26 -5.91 5.89
N GLY A 85 14.53 -5.58 6.02
CA GLY A 85 15.00 -4.30 6.53
C GLY A 85 16.08 -3.75 5.59
N GLY A 86 16.06 -2.44 5.34
CA GLY A 86 17.03 -1.85 4.45
C GLY A 86 17.04 -0.33 4.43
N PHE A 87 17.95 0.19 3.62
CA PHE A 87 18.12 1.61 3.36
C PHE A 87 17.80 1.88 1.90
N SER A 88 17.06 2.94 1.61
CA SER A 88 16.86 3.46 0.26
C SER A 88 17.46 4.85 0.17
N PHE A 89 18.31 5.06 -0.83
CA PHE A 89 18.93 6.35 -1.14
C PHE A 89 18.57 6.75 -2.58
N PRO A 90 18.46 8.04 -2.88
CA PRO A 90 18.29 8.50 -4.26
C PRO A 90 19.47 8.03 -5.09
N ILE A 91 19.21 7.24 -6.12
CA ILE A 91 20.17 6.97 -7.19
C ILE A 91 20.00 8.17 -8.14
N PHE A 92 21.02 9.02 -8.22
CA PHE A 92 21.03 10.38 -8.79
C PHE A 92 20.10 10.65 -10.00
N TRP A 93 19.55 11.87 -10.06
CA TRP A 93 18.88 12.48 -11.22
C TRP A 93 19.86 12.85 -12.33
#